data_AF-A0A1G3JQQ5-F1
#
_entry.id   AF-A0A1G3JQQ5-F1
#
_cell.length_a   1.000
_cell.length_b   1.000
_cell.length_c   1.000
_cell.angle_alpha   90.00
_cell.angle_beta   90.00
_cell.angle_gamma   90.00
#
_symmetry.space_group_name_H-M   'P 1'
#
loop_
_entity.id
_entity.type
_entity.pdbx_description
1 polymer ?
#
loop_
_entity_poly.entity_id
_entity_poly.type
_entity_poly.pdbx_seq_one_letter_code
_entity_poly.pdbx_strand_id
1 'polypeptide(L)' 'MAYTRYKGDPYWKRAKSDGTSADGIPYAKGERVFFYPRTGATYAGDGATRASVEFDELAALEG' A
#
# COMPACT_ATOMS: atom_id res chain seq x y z
N MET A 1 26.64 -6.86 -1.03
CA MET A 1 25.45 -6.79 -0.15
C MET A 1 24.25 -6.34 -0.98
N ALA A 2 23.14 -7.09 -0.97
CA ALA A 2 21.96 -6.81 -1.78
C ALA A 2 21.07 -5.75 -1.09
N TYR A 3 21.22 -4.48 -1.46
CA TYR A 3 20.38 -3.36 -1.01
C TYR A 3 19.16 -3.15 -1.94
N THR A 4 18.63 -4.22 -2.53
CA THR A 4 17.59 -4.15 -3.56
C THR A 4 16.24 -4.76 -3.17
N ARG A 5 16.08 -5.32 -1.96
CA ARG A 5 14.83 -6.01 -1.58
C ARG A 5 13.64 -5.06 -1.31
N TYR A 6 13.84 -3.92 -0.67
CA TYR A 6 12.72 -3.07 -0.22
C TYR A 6 12.28 -1.96 -1.18
N LYS A 7 12.84 -1.87 -2.39
CA LYS A 7 12.52 -0.76 -3.32
C LYS A 7 11.16 -0.89 -4.00
N GLY A 8 10.47 -2.01 -3.81
CA GLY A 8 9.21 -2.33 -4.47
C GLY A 8 8.12 -2.85 -3.54
N ASP A 9 8.35 -2.86 -2.23
CA ASP A 9 7.35 -3.43 -1.32
C ASP A 9 6.26 -2.41 -0.99
N PRO A 10 5.00 -2.85 -0.89
CA PRO A 10 3.92 -1.98 -0.50
C PRO A 10 4.11 -1.50 0.93
N TYR A 11 3.76 -0.25 1.20
CA TYR A 11 3.91 0.31 2.54
C TYR A 11 2.80 1.28 2.88
N TRP A 12 2.55 1.40 4.18
CA TRP A 12 1.62 2.39 4.72
C TRP A 12 2.22 3.79 4.65
N LYS A 13 1.46 4.72 4.11
CA LYS A 13 1.78 6.16 4.11
C LYS A 13 0.55 6.97 4.49
N ARG A 14 0.78 8.25 4.76
CA ARG A 14 -0.32 9.23 4.83
C ARG A 14 -0.49 9.92 3.49
N ALA A 15 -1.74 10.06 3.06
CA ALA A 15 -2.08 10.80 1.86
C ALA A 15 -1.63 12.26 2.01
N LYS A 16 -0.85 12.77 1.06
CA LYS A 16 -0.38 14.17 1.07
C LYS A 16 -1.42 15.14 0.49
N SER A 17 -2.35 14.59 -0.29
CA SER A 17 -3.45 15.27 -0.97
C SER A 17 -4.65 14.33 -0.99
N ASP A 18 -5.84 14.89 -1.18
CA ASP A 18 -7.03 14.13 -1.56
C ASP A 18 -6.80 13.38 -2.89
N GLY A 19 -7.49 12.26 -3.04
CA GLY A 19 -7.38 11.44 -4.24
C GLY A 19 -8.32 10.25 -4.22
N THR A 20 -8.15 9.38 -5.20
CA THR A 20 -8.95 8.17 -5.36
C THR A 20 -8.03 6.96 -5.37
N SER A 21 -8.37 5.97 -4.58
CA SER A 21 -7.65 4.70 -4.54
C SER A 21 -7.86 3.88 -5.81
N ALA A 22 -7.06 2.83 -5.99
CA ALA A 22 -7.16 1.92 -7.13
C ALA A 22 -8.54 1.25 -7.24
N ASP A 23 -9.24 1.06 -6.11
CA ASP A 23 -10.59 0.48 -6.07
C ASP A 23 -11.72 1.51 -6.27
N GLY A 24 -11.36 2.77 -6.55
CA GLY A 24 -12.34 3.86 -6.69
C GLY A 24 -12.80 4.48 -5.37
N ILE A 25 -12.23 4.07 -4.23
CA ILE A 25 -12.55 4.66 -2.92
C ILE A 25 -11.86 6.02 -2.79
N PRO A 26 -12.59 7.13 -2.60
CA PRO A 26 -11.99 8.43 -2.35
C PRO A 26 -11.33 8.46 -0.96
N TYR A 27 -10.18 9.12 -0.84
CA TYR A 27 -9.49 9.34 0.43
C TYR A 27 -9.09 10.80 0.58
N ALA A 28 -9.15 11.31 1.80
CA ALA A 28 -8.73 12.67 2.10
C ALA A 28 -7.24 12.77 2.40
N LYS A 29 -6.69 13.98 2.23
CA LYS A 29 -5.36 14.32 2.75
C LYS A 29 -5.27 14.01 4.25
N GLY A 30 -4.20 13.32 4.64
CA GLY A 30 -3.94 12.91 6.02
C GLY A 30 -4.44 11.51 6.35
N GLU A 31 -5.30 10.92 5.51
CA GLU A 31 -5.73 9.53 5.69
C GLU A 31 -4.59 8.54 5.50
N ARG A 32 -4.73 7.39 6.14
CA ARG A 32 -3.78 6.29 6.04
C ARG A 32 -4.10 5.46 4.80
N VAL A 33 -3.15 5.40 3.88
CA VAL A 33 -3.29 4.71 2.60
C VAL A 33 -2.14 3.73 2.42
N PHE A 34 -2.41 2.62 1.75
CA PHE A 34 -1.43 1.57 1.47
C PHE A 34 -0.95 1.72 0.03
N PHE A 35 0.34 1.96 -0.15
CA PHE A 35 0.90 2.34 -1.45
C PHE A 35 1.81 1.26 -2.00
N TYR A 36 1.57 0.87 -3.26
CA TYR A 36 2.35 -0.09 -4.01
C TYR A 36 3.31 0.63 -4.96
N PRO A 37 4.59 0.79 -4.62
CA PRO A 37 5.54 1.53 -5.46
C PRO A 37 5.82 0.89 -6.82
N ARG A 38 5.64 -0.44 -6.97
CA ARG A 38 5.85 -1.11 -8.28
C ARG A 38 4.77 -0.80 -9.30
N THR A 39 3.52 -0.68 -8.88
CA THR A 39 2.37 -0.46 -9.76
C THR A 39 1.85 0.97 -9.70
N GLY A 40 2.28 1.76 -8.71
CA GLY A 40 1.71 3.08 -8.42
C GLY A 40 0.32 3.02 -7.80
N ALA A 41 -0.20 1.82 -7.48
CA ALA A 41 -1.52 1.66 -6.89
C ALA A 41 -1.54 2.18 -5.45
N THR A 42 -2.59 2.90 -5.09
CA THR A 42 -2.84 3.36 -3.73
C THR A 42 -4.17 2.81 -3.28
N TYR A 43 -4.20 2.14 -2.15
CA TYR A 43 -5.41 1.60 -1.54
C TYR A 43 -5.77 2.43 -0.31
N ALA A 44 -7.07 2.66 -0.09
CA ALA A 44 -7.57 3.43 1.05
C ALA A 44 -8.65 2.65 1.80
N GLY A 45 -8.93 3.05 3.05
CA GLY A 45 -9.97 2.45 3.89
C GLY A 45 -9.79 0.94 4.10
N ASP A 46 -10.88 0.19 3.98
CA ASP A 46 -10.88 -1.27 4.16
C ASP A 46 -10.04 -2.01 3.10
N GLY A 47 -9.99 -1.49 1.87
CA GLY A 47 -9.16 -2.06 0.80
C GLY A 47 -7.67 -1.99 1.12
N ALA A 48 -7.23 -0.91 1.78
CA ALA A 48 -5.85 -0.77 2.25
C ALA A 48 -5.47 -1.81 3.31
N THR A 49 -6.40 -2.06 4.24
CA THR A 49 -6.20 -3.04 5.32
C THR A 49 -6.13 -4.46 4.76
N ARG A 50 -7.04 -4.83 3.84
CA ARG A 50 -6.97 -6.14 3.17
C ARG A 50 -5.69 -6.31 2.37
N ALA A 51 -5.32 -5.32 1.57
CA ALA A 51 -4.10 -5.35 0.77
C ALA A 51 -2.83 -5.51 1.64
N SER A 52 -2.81 -4.88 2.82
CA SER A 52 -1.73 -5.08 3.81
C SER A 52 -1.72 -6.50 4.38
N VAL A 53 -2.89 -7.05 4.73
CA VAL A 53 -2.99 -8.42 5.28
C VAL A 53 -2.56 -9.46 4.24
N GLU A 54 -3.06 -9.35 3.00
CA GLU A 54 -2.66 -10.25 1.91
C GLU A 54 -1.16 -10.16 1.63
N PHE A 55 -0.56 -8.96 1.71
CA PHE A 55 0.89 -8.80 1.58
C PHE A 55 1.66 -9.43 2.74
N ASP A 56 1.22 -9.23 3.99
CA ASP A 56 1.86 -9.83 5.16
C ASP A 56 1.75 -11.37 5.14
N GLU A 57 0.63 -11.93 4.68
CA GLU A 57 0.45 -13.37 4.49
C GLU A 57 1.36 -13.94 3.40
N LEU A 58 1.51 -13.24 2.27
CA LEU A 58 2.45 -13.63 1.22
C LEU A 58 3.90 -13.53 1.69
N ALA A 59 4.25 -12.46 2.42
CA ALA A 59 5.58 -12.27 2.97
C ALA A 59 5.91 -13.34 4.03
N ALA A 60 4.91 -13.79 4.80
CA ALA A 60 5.06 -14.86 5.79
C ALA A 60 5.25 -16.25 5.14
N LEU A 61 4.77 -16.45 3.92
CA LEU A 61 4.87 -17.72 3.20
C LEU A 61 6.18 -17.86 2.38
N GLU A 62 6.86 -16.74 2.10
CA GLU A 62 8.18 -16.69 1.45
C GLU A 62 9.39 -16.78 2.41
N GLY A 63 9.15 -16.86 3.73
CA GLY A 63 10.17 -16.98 4.78
C GLY A 63 10.40 -18.40 5.26
#